data_AF-A0A371QUQ9-F1
#
_entry.id   AF-A0A371QUQ9-F1
#
_cell.length_a   1.000
_cell.length_b   1.000
_cell.length_c   1.000
_cell.angle_alpha   90.00
_cell.angle_beta   90.00
_cell.angle_gamma   90.00
#
_symmetry.space_group_name_H-M   'P 1'
#
loop_
_entity.id
_entity.type
_entity.pdbx_description
1 polymer ?
#
loop_
_entity_poly.entity_id
_entity_poly.type
_entity_poly.pdbx_seq_one_letter_code
_entity_poly.pdbx_strand_id
1 'polypeptide(L)'
;MIEAKLFAFELLDELRKDLPFIDWASAALPGKTIEACVVAKAEGVAAGVDEAAEFLKLLGFQITLRLPEGAEIKPGVKILCFRGEASEALKVERVLLNLLMHASGIATYTRKLVAKAKSANPRVIVAATRKTLPFLRYIEKKAVWIGGGDPHRFSLSDSTLFKDNHRKFIPLEHMASSKRPFVHKAEVEVNTAEDAVRAAEMGFDIIMLDNMTPEEVERAAKLLAERGLRGRVILEASGNITEDNIHLYAPYVDVISVGRLTHSAPALDMSLEVYDDKVKVGLIGYGRLGKALVELVRDDRDLEFVAVYDTDKEKCIEAEKSRGIRCVSTIDELIALSEVIVEAASAQAVLEYGCKILEAGRHLIVASVGALSKLPKCGRGYVFAISGAAGGVDIVASTRGAVKHVVHKAAFRVAESGEAEELYWKYPQSLNLSMTYKLAGAERVEVELRGDAPEDRIIHEVEIVHKWGRVYIKAENYAKGTTSYSAALSLYNTLRNVAKFLRGGRIIIGTFAVL
;
A
#
# COMPACT_ATOMS: atom_id res chain seq x y z
N MET A 1 -5.42 11.96 -10.73
CA MET A 1 -6.03 13.27 -10.98
C MET A 1 -4.93 14.30 -11.03
N ILE A 2 -4.98 15.28 -11.93
CA ILE A 2 -3.93 16.29 -12.11
C ILE A 2 -4.01 17.33 -10.98
N GLU A 3 -5.22 17.65 -10.55
CA GLU A 3 -5.56 18.60 -9.48
C GLU A 3 -4.91 18.20 -8.16
N ALA A 4 -5.04 16.91 -7.77
CA ALA A 4 -4.40 16.38 -6.57
C ALA A 4 -2.87 16.51 -6.61
N LYS A 5 -2.26 16.33 -7.78
CA LYS A 5 -0.82 16.53 -7.98
C LYS A 5 -0.42 17.99 -7.86
N LEU A 6 -1.23 18.92 -8.40
CA LEU A 6 -0.97 20.36 -8.29
C LEU A 6 -0.98 20.81 -6.84
N PHE A 7 -1.98 20.39 -6.06
CA PHE A 7 -2.05 20.72 -4.64
C PHE A 7 -0.94 20.02 -3.82
N ALA A 8 -0.50 18.82 -4.22
CA ALA A 8 0.61 18.15 -3.58
C ALA A 8 1.93 18.95 -3.61
N PHE A 9 2.13 19.83 -4.61
CA PHE A 9 3.26 20.76 -4.60
C PHE A 9 3.16 21.83 -3.52
N GLU A 10 1.95 22.28 -3.17
CA GLU A 10 1.74 23.20 -2.04
C GLU A 10 2.08 22.52 -0.71
N LEU A 11 1.79 21.23 -0.59
CA LEU A 11 2.17 20.44 0.60
C LEU A 11 3.68 20.25 0.74
N LEU A 12 4.44 20.24 -0.36
CA LEU A 12 5.91 20.25 -0.29
C LEU A 12 6.44 21.56 0.29
N ASP A 13 5.79 22.71 -0.01
CA ASP A 13 6.16 23.98 0.61
C ASP A 13 5.85 23.99 2.11
N GLU A 14 4.74 23.36 2.52
CA GLU A 14 4.42 23.22 3.95
C GLU A 14 5.41 22.30 4.67
N LEU A 15 5.77 21.17 4.06
CA LEU A 15 6.83 20.30 4.59
C LEU A 15 8.16 21.02 4.71
N ARG A 16 8.50 21.91 3.76
CA ARG A 16 9.71 22.73 3.85
C ARG A 16 9.69 23.69 5.05
N LYS A 17 8.51 24.19 5.45
CA LYS A 17 8.38 25.05 6.65
C LYS A 17 8.51 24.25 7.94
N ASP A 18 7.96 23.03 7.96
CA ASP A 18 8.01 22.12 9.12
C ASP A 18 9.39 21.44 9.27
N LEU A 19 10.10 21.26 8.15
CA LEU A 19 11.45 20.71 8.07
C LEU A 19 12.41 21.72 7.40
N PRO A 20 12.75 22.85 8.05
CA PRO A 20 13.61 23.87 7.45
C PRO A 20 15.08 23.43 7.33
N PHE A 21 15.53 22.49 8.15
CA PHE A 21 16.90 21.99 8.16
C PHE A 21 16.95 20.46 8.36
N ILE A 22 16.93 20.00 9.61
CA ILE A 22 16.99 18.58 9.99
C ILE A 22 15.98 18.32 11.09
N ASP A 23 15.33 17.16 11.04
CA ASP A 23 14.61 16.61 12.18
C ASP A 23 15.55 15.68 12.96
N TRP A 24 15.97 16.14 14.14
CA TRP A 24 16.90 15.42 15.00
C TRP A 24 16.34 14.10 15.53
N ALA A 25 15.02 14.02 15.75
CA ALA A 25 14.39 12.80 16.22
C ALA A 25 14.45 11.71 15.13
N SER A 26 14.08 12.06 13.90
CA SER A 26 14.19 11.15 12.77
C SER A 26 15.64 10.78 12.44
N ALA A 27 16.60 11.70 12.60
CA ALA A 27 18.01 11.42 12.36
C ALA A 27 18.60 10.34 13.30
N ALA A 28 17.98 10.09 14.45
CA ALA A 28 18.39 9.04 15.39
C ALA A 28 17.84 7.66 15.03
N LEU A 29 16.93 7.56 14.04
CA LEU A 29 16.31 6.29 13.67
C LEU A 29 17.26 5.41 12.85
N PRO A 30 17.20 4.08 13.04
CA PRO A 30 17.94 3.16 12.19
C PRO A 30 17.38 3.19 10.78
N GLY A 31 18.25 3.13 9.76
CA GLY A 31 17.84 3.03 8.36
C GLY A 31 17.09 1.73 8.09
N LYS A 32 15.76 1.78 8.23
CA LYS A 32 14.84 0.64 8.17
C LYS A 32 13.58 1.05 7.43
N THR A 33 13.03 0.15 6.63
CA THR A 33 11.73 0.36 5.97
C THR A 33 10.59 -0.02 6.92
N ILE A 34 9.59 0.85 6.99
CA ILE A 34 8.38 0.66 7.79
C ILE A 34 7.14 0.80 6.90
N GLU A 35 6.02 0.27 7.38
CA GLU A 35 4.70 0.63 6.89
C GLU A 35 4.07 1.62 7.88
N ALA A 36 3.64 2.78 7.40
CA ALA A 36 2.95 3.78 8.20
C ALA A 36 1.51 3.93 7.67
N CYS A 37 0.53 3.95 8.57
CA CYS A 37 -0.88 4.09 8.22
C CYS A 37 -1.52 5.23 9.01
N VAL A 38 -2.24 6.11 8.31
CA VAL A 38 -3.17 7.04 8.92
C VAL A 38 -4.41 6.25 9.37
N VAL A 39 -4.71 6.29 10.66
CA VAL A 39 -5.81 5.56 11.30
C VAL A 39 -6.80 6.55 11.89
N ALA A 40 -8.09 6.34 11.60
CA ALA A 40 -9.17 7.14 12.15
C ALA A 40 -9.33 6.89 13.66
N LYS A 41 -9.45 7.96 14.46
CA LYS A 41 -9.81 7.87 15.89
C LYS A 41 -11.26 8.25 16.16
N ALA A 42 -11.89 8.91 15.20
CA ALA A 42 -13.29 9.31 15.24
C ALA A 42 -14.04 8.82 13.98
N GLU A 43 -15.36 8.79 14.06
CA GLU A 43 -16.21 8.52 12.89
C GLU A 43 -16.35 9.76 12.00
N GLY A 44 -16.49 9.55 10.69
CA GLY A 44 -16.63 10.66 9.75
C GLY A 44 -16.58 10.26 8.29
N VAL A 45 -16.14 11.20 7.46
CA VAL A 45 -16.00 11.06 6.01
C VAL A 45 -14.56 11.33 5.61
N ALA A 46 -13.93 10.39 4.91
CA ALA A 46 -12.58 10.56 4.40
C ALA A 46 -12.55 11.63 3.28
N ALA A 47 -11.70 12.64 3.44
CA ALA A 47 -11.47 13.66 2.42
C ALA A 47 -9.99 14.09 2.37
N GLY A 48 -9.51 14.42 1.17
CA GLY A 48 -8.12 14.84 0.93
C GLY A 48 -7.15 13.66 0.78
N VAL A 49 -7.68 12.44 0.63
CA VAL A 49 -6.89 11.21 0.54
C VAL A 49 -6.06 11.17 -0.75
N ASP A 50 -6.60 11.70 -1.84
CA ASP A 50 -5.90 11.70 -3.12
C ASP A 50 -4.74 12.71 -3.13
N GLU A 51 -4.93 13.91 -2.57
CA GLU A 51 -3.86 14.90 -2.39
C GLU A 51 -2.74 14.35 -1.50
N ALA A 52 -3.10 13.74 -0.38
CA ALA A 52 -2.16 13.10 0.55
C ALA A 52 -1.35 11.98 -0.13
N ALA A 53 -2.02 11.13 -0.93
CA ALA A 53 -1.36 10.06 -1.66
C ALA A 53 -0.39 10.59 -2.74
N GLU A 54 -0.76 11.66 -3.47
CA GLU A 54 0.15 12.26 -4.45
C GLU A 54 1.34 12.96 -3.78
N PHE A 55 1.15 13.64 -2.64
CA PHE A 55 2.23 14.21 -1.83
C PHE A 55 3.26 13.16 -1.41
N LEU A 56 2.79 12.03 -0.86
CA LEU A 56 3.66 10.92 -0.47
C LEU A 56 4.41 10.32 -1.68
N LYS A 57 3.75 10.16 -2.83
CA LYS A 57 4.41 9.66 -4.06
C LYS A 57 5.49 10.60 -4.56
N LEU A 58 5.29 11.92 -4.49
CA LEU A 58 6.31 12.90 -4.89
C LEU A 58 7.59 12.80 -4.04
N LEU A 59 7.46 12.36 -2.79
CA LEU A 59 8.58 12.10 -1.88
C LEU A 59 9.16 10.68 -2.01
N GLY A 60 8.63 9.86 -2.92
CA GLY A 60 9.14 8.51 -3.19
C GLY A 60 8.56 7.40 -2.32
N PHE A 61 7.54 7.67 -1.49
CA PHE A 61 6.84 6.64 -0.72
C PHE A 61 5.96 5.75 -1.63
N GLN A 62 5.86 4.47 -1.28
CA GLN A 62 4.98 3.52 -1.94
C GLN A 62 3.64 3.45 -1.22
N ILE A 63 2.55 3.86 -1.87
CA ILE A 63 1.19 3.73 -1.32
C ILE A 63 0.77 2.25 -1.32
N THR A 64 0.39 1.72 -0.17
CA THR A 64 -0.08 0.32 -0.01
C THR A 64 -1.57 0.21 0.22
N LEU A 65 -2.19 1.24 0.78
CA LEU A 65 -3.64 1.33 0.96
C LEU A 65 -4.08 2.78 0.81
N ARG A 66 -5.22 3.02 0.17
CA ARG A 66 -5.92 4.31 0.22
C ARG A 66 -7.42 4.09 0.13
N LEU A 67 -8.19 4.75 0.99
CA LEU A 67 -9.64 4.80 0.86
C LEU A 67 -10.06 5.75 -0.28
N PRO A 68 -11.21 5.51 -0.93
CA PRO A 68 -11.76 6.47 -1.87
C PRO A 68 -12.27 7.72 -1.14
N GLU A 69 -12.20 8.87 -1.80
CA GLU A 69 -12.79 10.12 -1.32
C GLU A 69 -14.29 9.92 -1.01
N GLY A 70 -14.75 10.42 0.13
CA GLY A 70 -16.15 10.32 0.55
C GLY A 70 -16.52 9.03 1.28
N ALA A 71 -15.57 8.09 1.44
CA ALA A 71 -15.77 6.88 2.22
C ALA A 71 -16.14 7.21 3.68
N GLU A 72 -17.10 6.46 4.22
CA GLU A 72 -17.42 6.51 5.65
C GLU A 72 -16.30 5.82 6.44
N ILE A 73 -15.84 6.48 7.50
CA ILE A 73 -14.78 6.00 8.37
C ILE A 73 -15.29 5.86 9.80
N LYS A 74 -14.79 4.82 10.46
CA LYS A 74 -15.04 4.51 11.88
C LYS A 74 -13.70 4.43 12.61
N PRO A 75 -13.67 4.60 13.94
CA PRO A 75 -12.46 4.43 14.72
C PRO A 75 -11.75 3.09 14.42
N GLY A 76 -10.42 3.13 14.25
CA GLY A 76 -9.58 1.98 13.91
C GLY A 76 -9.43 1.69 12.41
N VAL A 77 -10.21 2.35 11.54
CA VAL A 77 -10.08 2.18 10.08
C VAL A 77 -8.80 2.85 9.58
N LYS A 78 -8.00 2.09 8.81
CA LYS A 78 -6.85 2.61 8.05
C LYS A 78 -7.34 3.39 6.83
N ILE A 79 -6.97 4.66 6.73
CA ILE A 79 -7.40 5.58 5.68
C ILE A 79 -6.40 5.58 4.52
N LEU A 80 -5.11 5.68 4.84
CA LEU A 80 -4.02 5.77 3.89
C LEU A 80 -2.79 5.10 4.50
N CYS A 81 -2.23 4.09 3.84
CA CYS A 81 -0.98 3.45 4.24
C CYS A 81 0.08 3.61 3.16
N PHE A 82 1.33 3.75 3.61
CA PHE A 82 2.47 3.90 2.74
C PHE A 82 3.72 3.25 3.35
N ARG A 83 4.67 2.90 2.48
CA ARG A 83 5.97 2.33 2.85
C ARG A 83 7.10 3.25 2.45
N GLY A 84 8.11 3.31 3.32
CA GLY A 84 9.34 4.05 3.11
C GLY A 84 10.31 3.86 4.24
N GLU A 85 11.44 4.55 4.13
CA GLU A 85 12.44 4.59 5.19
C GLU A 85 11.86 5.34 6.41
N ALA A 86 12.12 4.82 7.62
CA ALA A 86 11.50 5.28 8.85
C ALA A 86 11.79 6.75 9.17
N SER A 87 13.03 7.20 8.95
CA SER A 87 13.41 8.61 9.16
C SER A 87 12.70 9.56 8.19
N GLU A 88 12.42 9.13 6.95
CA GLU A 88 11.65 9.94 6.01
C GLU A 88 10.13 9.88 6.32
N ALA A 89 9.61 8.70 6.64
CA ALA A 89 8.18 8.50 6.88
C ALA A 89 7.65 9.29 8.10
N LEU A 90 8.47 9.47 9.13
CA LEU A 90 8.07 10.23 10.31
C LEU A 90 8.16 11.76 10.10
N LYS A 91 9.03 12.24 9.21
CA LYS A 91 9.09 13.68 8.86
C LYS A 91 7.82 14.20 8.20
N VAL A 92 7.07 13.35 7.50
CA VAL A 92 5.84 13.76 6.82
C VAL A 92 4.59 13.67 7.68
N GLU A 93 4.68 13.08 8.88
CA GLU A 93 3.54 12.76 9.73
C GLU A 93 2.64 13.97 9.97
N ARG A 94 3.22 15.10 10.42
CA ARG A 94 2.43 16.24 10.88
C ARG A 94 1.70 16.94 9.74
N VAL A 95 2.39 17.18 8.62
CA VAL A 95 1.80 17.76 7.42
C VAL A 95 0.68 16.87 6.87
N LEU A 96 0.93 15.56 6.81
CA LEU A 96 -0.03 14.57 6.34
C LEU A 96 -1.29 14.51 7.20
N LEU A 97 -1.13 14.43 8.53
CA LEU A 97 -2.24 14.37 9.47
C LEU A 97 -3.03 15.67 9.45
N ASN A 98 -2.37 16.84 9.52
CA ASN A 98 -3.07 18.13 9.53
C ASN A 98 -3.97 18.31 8.29
N LEU A 99 -3.50 17.89 7.11
CA LEU A 99 -4.30 17.92 5.89
C LEU A 99 -5.53 17.03 5.99
N LEU A 100 -5.34 15.73 6.30
CA LEU A 100 -6.41 14.74 6.29
C LEU A 100 -7.44 15.01 7.39
N MET A 101 -6.97 15.40 8.59
CA MET A 101 -7.83 15.78 9.71
C MET A 101 -8.69 17.00 9.36
N HIS A 102 -8.11 18.04 8.75
CA HIS A 102 -8.83 19.25 8.34
C HIS A 102 -9.88 18.96 7.26
N ALA A 103 -9.45 18.33 6.16
CA ALA A 103 -10.34 18.03 5.04
C ALA A 103 -11.46 17.07 5.46
N SER A 104 -11.14 16.00 6.18
CA SER A 104 -12.14 15.03 6.66
C SER A 104 -13.09 15.64 7.69
N GLY A 105 -12.59 16.56 8.52
CA GLY A 105 -13.42 17.36 9.44
C GLY A 105 -14.48 18.19 8.72
N ILE A 106 -14.08 18.90 7.67
CA ILE A 106 -14.98 19.68 6.80
C ILE A 106 -16.00 18.79 6.10
N ALA A 107 -15.57 17.69 5.49
CA ALA A 107 -16.47 16.77 4.79
C ALA A 107 -17.50 16.14 5.74
N THR A 108 -17.06 15.76 6.94
CA THR A 108 -17.92 15.20 8.00
C THR A 108 -18.95 16.22 8.47
N TYR A 109 -18.51 17.45 8.78
CA TYR A 109 -19.41 18.51 9.23
C TYR A 109 -20.41 18.90 8.12
N THR A 110 -19.97 18.96 6.88
CA THR A 110 -20.83 19.22 5.71
C THR A 110 -21.89 18.15 5.55
N ARG A 111 -21.51 16.86 5.60
CA ARG A 111 -22.45 15.72 5.49
C ARG A 111 -23.55 15.81 6.54
N LYS A 112 -23.19 16.19 7.77
CA LYS A 112 -24.13 16.37 8.89
C LYS A 112 -25.14 17.48 8.61
N LEU A 113 -24.68 18.66 8.17
CA LEU A 113 -25.55 19.80 7.86
C LEU A 113 -26.43 19.53 6.64
N VAL A 114 -25.89 18.89 5.59
CA VAL A 114 -26.65 18.47 4.41
C VAL A 114 -27.79 17.55 4.81
N ALA A 115 -27.52 16.53 5.63
CA ALA A 115 -28.54 15.60 6.10
C ALA A 115 -29.65 16.31 6.87
N LYS A 116 -29.29 17.25 7.77
CA LYS A 116 -30.25 18.01 8.57
C LYS A 116 -31.05 19.04 7.77
N ALA A 117 -30.47 19.64 6.74
CA ALA A 117 -31.22 20.52 5.83
C ALA A 117 -32.19 19.71 4.95
N LYS A 118 -31.73 18.56 4.42
CA LYS A 118 -32.53 17.71 3.53
C LYS A 118 -33.68 16.99 4.22
N SER A 119 -33.63 16.80 5.55
CA SER A 119 -34.77 16.28 6.30
C SER A 119 -35.97 17.24 6.29
N ALA A 120 -35.73 18.55 6.14
CA ALA A 120 -36.78 19.58 6.03
C ALA A 120 -37.14 19.90 4.56
N ASN A 121 -36.16 19.89 3.65
CA ASN A 121 -36.40 20.05 2.22
C ASN A 121 -35.41 19.19 1.39
N PRO A 122 -35.85 18.06 0.80
CA PRO A 122 -34.96 17.14 0.07
C PRO A 122 -34.21 17.78 -1.12
N ARG A 123 -34.69 18.92 -1.65
CA ARG A 123 -34.11 19.61 -2.80
C ARG A 123 -33.17 20.76 -2.43
N VAL A 124 -33.08 21.12 -1.15
CA VAL A 124 -32.22 22.24 -0.72
C VAL A 124 -30.74 21.90 -0.95
N ILE A 125 -29.98 22.89 -1.38
CA ILE A 125 -28.53 22.82 -1.53
C ILE A 125 -27.89 23.50 -0.32
N VAL A 126 -26.96 22.81 0.33
CA VAL A 126 -26.11 23.43 1.37
C VAL A 126 -24.79 23.79 0.73
N ALA A 127 -24.41 25.06 0.77
CA ALA A 127 -23.25 25.59 0.07
C ALA A 127 -22.19 26.16 1.02
N ALA A 128 -20.92 26.09 0.62
CA ALA A 128 -19.83 26.80 1.30
C ALA A 128 -19.80 28.29 0.93
N THR A 129 -18.79 29.01 1.45
CA THR A 129 -18.59 30.43 1.16
C THR A 129 -17.14 30.69 0.77
N ARG A 130 -16.77 31.95 0.54
CA ARG A 130 -15.36 32.36 0.38
C ARG A 130 -14.66 32.63 1.72
N LYS A 131 -15.32 32.38 2.86
CA LYS A 131 -14.72 32.42 4.21
C LYS A 131 -13.89 31.15 4.42
N THR A 132 -12.85 31.01 3.60
CA THR A 132 -11.90 29.91 3.61
C THR A 132 -10.60 30.36 4.26
N LEU A 133 -9.84 29.44 4.84
CA LEU A 133 -8.50 29.78 5.30
C LEU A 133 -7.61 30.14 4.09
N PRO A 134 -6.71 31.13 4.22
CA PRO A 134 -5.75 31.46 3.17
C PRO A 134 -4.95 30.22 2.74
N PHE A 135 -4.68 30.09 1.44
CA PHE A 135 -3.99 28.96 0.80
C PHE A 135 -4.73 27.60 0.85
N LEU A 136 -5.72 27.40 1.72
CA LEU A 136 -6.44 26.13 1.84
C LEU A 136 -7.75 26.06 1.05
N ARG A 137 -8.10 27.12 0.30
CA ARG A 137 -9.40 27.20 -0.39
C ARG A 137 -9.71 25.99 -1.27
N TYR A 138 -8.72 25.49 -2.02
CA TYR A 138 -8.91 24.32 -2.87
C TYR A 138 -9.37 23.11 -2.05
N ILE A 139 -8.61 22.74 -1.01
CA ILE A 139 -8.90 21.55 -0.23
C ILE A 139 -10.20 21.70 0.58
N GLU A 140 -10.46 22.89 1.12
CA GLU A 140 -11.69 23.16 1.89
C GLU A 140 -12.94 23.05 1.02
N LYS A 141 -12.92 23.62 -0.19
CA LYS A 141 -14.03 23.56 -1.14
C LYS A 141 -14.24 22.14 -1.67
N LYS A 142 -13.14 21.41 -1.94
CA LYS A 142 -13.20 19.99 -2.33
C LYS A 142 -13.79 19.14 -1.20
N ALA A 143 -13.40 19.37 0.05
CA ALA A 143 -13.95 18.66 1.19
C ALA A 143 -15.46 18.90 1.37
N VAL A 144 -15.95 20.13 1.15
CA VAL A 144 -17.39 20.43 1.12
C VAL A 144 -18.10 19.62 0.03
N TRP A 145 -17.53 19.59 -1.18
CA TRP A 145 -18.05 18.78 -2.28
C TRP A 145 -18.16 17.29 -1.92
N ILE A 146 -17.09 16.72 -1.35
CA ILE A 146 -17.04 15.32 -0.89
C ILE A 146 -18.06 15.05 0.23
N GLY A 147 -18.29 16.04 1.10
CA GLY A 147 -19.32 16.01 2.14
C GLY A 147 -20.76 16.05 1.60
N GLY A 148 -20.94 16.32 0.30
CA GLY A 148 -22.25 16.43 -0.36
C GLY A 148 -22.84 17.84 -0.36
N GLY A 149 -22.04 18.86 -0.02
CA GLY A 149 -22.39 20.26 -0.17
C GLY A 149 -21.93 20.85 -1.51
N ASP A 150 -22.41 22.03 -1.85
CA ASP A 150 -21.98 22.78 -3.02
C ASP A 150 -20.76 23.67 -2.65
N PRO A 151 -19.71 23.76 -3.48
CA PRO A 151 -18.56 24.56 -3.15
C PRO A 151 -18.91 26.05 -3.19
N HIS A 152 -20.00 26.46 -3.85
CA HIS A 152 -20.28 27.84 -4.23
C HIS A 152 -19.19 28.41 -5.14
N ARG A 153 -19.30 29.69 -5.51
CA ARG A 153 -18.21 30.39 -6.20
C ARG A 153 -16.87 30.25 -5.44
N PHE A 154 -15.82 29.94 -6.19
CA PHE A 154 -14.45 29.75 -5.72
C PHE A 154 -13.73 31.09 -5.54
N SER A 155 -13.93 32.04 -6.45
CA SER A 155 -13.21 33.30 -6.56
C SER A 155 -14.14 34.50 -6.75
N LEU A 156 -13.57 35.71 -6.84
CA LEU A 156 -14.31 36.92 -7.23
C LEU A 156 -14.73 36.89 -8.71
N SER A 157 -14.09 36.05 -9.51
CA SER A 157 -14.24 36.01 -10.97
C SER A 157 -15.30 35.03 -11.46
N ASP A 158 -15.85 34.17 -10.60
CA ASP A 158 -16.76 33.10 -11.05
C ASP A 158 -18.23 33.57 -11.10
N SER A 159 -18.62 34.49 -10.22
CA SER A 159 -19.94 35.12 -10.23
C SER A 159 -19.90 36.54 -9.67
N THR A 160 -20.80 37.39 -10.15
CA THR A 160 -20.93 38.77 -9.66
C THR A 160 -21.84 38.76 -8.43
N LEU A 161 -21.28 38.96 -7.23
CA LEU A 161 -22.07 39.13 -5.99
C LEU A 161 -21.99 40.57 -5.50
N PHE A 162 -23.14 41.24 -5.47
CA PHE A 162 -23.30 42.55 -4.88
C PHE A 162 -23.64 42.45 -3.40
N LYS A 163 -22.64 42.73 -2.57
CA LYS A 163 -22.76 42.80 -1.10
C LYS A 163 -23.39 44.10 -0.61
N ASP A 164 -23.79 44.11 0.65
CA ASP A 164 -24.17 45.30 1.44
C ASP A 164 -23.26 46.52 1.21
N ASN A 165 -21.95 46.30 1.16
CA ASN A 165 -20.96 47.35 0.98
C ASN A 165 -20.97 47.97 -0.43
N HIS A 166 -21.33 47.20 -1.45
CA HIS A 166 -21.53 47.76 -2.79
C HIS A 166 -22.81 48.60 -2.83
N ARG A 167 -23.86 48.15 -2.12
CA ARG A 167 -25.17 48.83 -2.08
C ARG A 167 -25.12 50.20 -1.42
N LYS A 168 -24.11 50.46 -0.58
CA LYS A 168 -23.84 51.79 -0.02
C LYS A 168 -23.45 52.82 -1.07
N PHE A 169 -22.91 52.39 -2.21
CA PHE A 169 -22.36 53.29 -3.23
C PHE A 169 -23.04 53.14 -4.60
N ILE A 170 -23.71 52.02 -4.85
CA ILE A 170 -24.32 51.69 -6.14
C ILE A 170 -25.80 51.36 -5.92
N PRO A 171 -26.73 52.12 -6.52
CA PRO A 171 -28.15 51.77 -6.51
C PRO A 171 -28.42 50.41 -7.18
N LEU A 172 -29.49 49.74 -6.77
CA LEU A 172 -29.82 48.38 -7.22
C LEU A 172 -30.03 48.31 -8.75
N GLU A 173 -30.58 49.37 -9.33
CA GLU A 173 -30.81 49.53 -10.77
C GLU A 173 -29.50 49.53 -11.57
N HIS A 174 -28.48 50.20 -11.03
CA HIS A 174 -27.14 50.24 -11.63
C HIS A 174 -26.41 48.91 -11.46
N MET A 175 -26.64 48.19 -10.36
CA MET A 175 -26.10 46.84 -10.17
C MET A 175 -26.70 45.85 -11.16
N ALA A 176 -28.02 45.86 -11.31
CA ALA A 176 -28.75 44.96 -12.21
C ALA A 176 -28.27 45.11 -13.67
N SER A 177 -28.10 46.36 -14.12
CA SER A 177 -27.65 46.73 -15.46
C SER A 177 -26.12 46.66 -15.69
N SER A 178 -25.35 46.31 -14.66
CA SER A 178 -23.89 46.24 -14.76
C SER A 178 -23.42 45.23 -15.83
N LYS A 179 -22.44 45.63 -16.64
CA LYS A 179 -21.87 44.76 -17.67
C LYS A 179 -21.14 43.57 -17.04
N ARG A 180 -21.49 42.37 -17.49
CA ARG A 180 -20.87 41.10 -17.11
C ARG A 180 -20.92 40.12 -18.28
N PRO A 181 -20.00 39.14 -18.37
CA PRO A 181 -20.09 38.12 -19.40
C PRO A 181 -21.38 37.31 -19.28
N PHE A 182 -21.93 36.85 -20.40
CA PHE A 182 -23.23 36.15 -20.43
C PHE A 182 -23.25 34.82 -19.67
N VAL A 183 -22.08 34.26 -19.34
CA VAL A 183 -21.92 33.03 -18.56
C VAL A 183 -21.94 33.27 -17.04
N HIS A 184 -21.91 34.52 -16.59
CA HIS A 184 -21.85 34.89 -15.18
C HIS A 184 -23.22 35.25 -14.63
N LYS A 185 -23.62 34.58 -13.54
CA LYS A 185 -24.80 34.95 -12.77
C LYS A 185 -24.56 36.20 -11.93
N ALA A 186 -25.60 37.00 -11.76
CA ALA A 186 -25.66 38.10 -10.80
C ALA A 186 -26.43 37.68 -9.54
N GLU A 187 -25.75 37.86 -8.41
CA GLU A 187 -26.22 37.58 -7.07
C GLU A 187 -26.23 38.89 -6.27
N VAL A 188 -27.22 39.10 -5.40
CA VAL A 188 -27.29 40.29 -4.54
C VAL A 188 -27.71 39.95 -3.11
N GLU A 189 -27.02 40.55 -2.14
CA GLU A 189 -27.37 40.50 -0.72
C GLU A 189 -28.45 41.52 -0.39
N VAL A 190 -29.54 41.03 0.19
CA VAL A 190 -30.67 41.82 0.66
C VAL A 190 -31.02 41.48 2.10
N ASN A 191 -31.59 42.46 2.80
CA ASN A 191 -31.86 42.38 4.24
C ASN A 191 -33.35 42.56 4.56
N THR A 192 -34.20 42.68 3.54
CA THR A 192 -35.66 42.83 3.68
C THR A 192 -36.39 42.06 2.59
N ALA A 193 -37.62 41.63 2.86
CA ALA A 193 -38.47 40.94 1.87
C ALA A 193 -38.79 41.85 0.67
N GLU A 194 -38.94 43.15 0.92
CA GLU A 194 -39.21 44.17 -0.08
C GLU A 194 -38.02 44.34 -1.04
N ASP A 195 -36.79 44.35 -0.50
CA ASP A 195 -35.58 44.38 -1.32
C ASP A 195 -35.43 43.12 -2.18
N ALA A 196 -35.80 41.95 -1.64
CA ALA A 196 -35.81 40.71 -2.40
C ALA A 196 -36.76 40.79 -3.61
N VAL A 197 -37.98 41.32 -3.44
CA VAL A 197 -38.91 41.54 -4.56
C VAL A 197 -38.32 42.50 -5.59
N ARG A 198 -37.78 43.64 -5.15
CA ARG A 198 -37.16 44.62 -6.07
C ARG A 198 -36.01 44.01 -6.86
N ALA A 199 -35.14 43.25 -6.21
CA ALA A 199 -34.05 42.55 -6.89
C ALA A 199 -34.57 41.54 -7.92
N ALA A 200 -35.61 40.77 -7.58
CA ALA A 200 -36.20 39.82 -8.52
C ALA A 200 -36.82 40.52 -9.74
N GLU A 201 -37.52 41.64 -9.56
CA GLU A 201 -38.09 42.45 -10.65
C GLU A 201 -37.01 43.02 -11.58
N MET A 202 -35.83 43.34 -11.03
CA MET A 202 -34.69 43.86 -11.78
C MET A 202 -33.86 42.77 -12.50
N GLY A 203 -34.21 41.49 -12.34
CA GLY A 203 -33.60 40.40 -13.09
C GLY A 203 -32.27 39.88 -12.52
N PHE A 204 -32.07 39.96 -11.20
CA PHE A 204 -30.99 39.21 -10.55
C PHE A 204 -31.25 37.70 -10.64
N ASP A 205 -30.21 36.91 -10.88
CA ASP A 205 -30.31 35.44 -10.98
C ASP A 205 -30.46 34.79 -9.60
N ILE A 206 -29.79 35.35 -8.60
CA ILE A 206 -29.72 34.84 -7.24
C ILE A 206 -29.96 35.98 -6.24
N ILE A 207 -30.77 35.72 -5.22
CA ILE A 207 -31.06 36.66 -4.14
C ILE A 207 -30.66 36.02 -2.83
N MET A 208 -29.67 36.61 -2.16
CA MET A 208 -29.19 36.16 -0.86
C MET A 208 -29.86 36.99 0.24
N LEU A 209 -30.66 36.33 1.07
CA LEU A 209 -31.25 36.87 2.29
C LEU A 209 -30.19 36.80 3.40
N ASP A 210 -29.48 37.90 3.65
CA ASP A 210 -28.34 37.94 4.56
C ASP A 210 -28.76 38.34 5.98
N ASN A 211 -28.41 37.48 6.95
CA ASN A 211 -28.68 37.65 8.39
C ASN A 211 -30.18 37.86 8.76
N MET A 212 -31.10 37.39 7.92
CA MET A 212 -32.54 37.40 8.19
C MET A 212 -32.94 36.18 9.05
N THR A 213 -33.93 36.33 9.93
CA THR A 213 -34.46 35.21 10.74
C THR A 213 -35.25 34.22 9.88
N PRO A 214 -35.53 32.98 10.35
CA PRO A 214 -36.35 32.03 9.59
C PRO A 214 -37.72 32.59 9.20
N GLU A 215 -38.36 33.37 10.08
CA GLU A 215 -39.67 34.00 9.84
C GLU A 215 -39.59 35.09 8.76
N GLU A 216 -38.51 35.88 8.77
CA GLU A 216 -38.26 36.90 7.74
C GLU A 216 -37.95 36.25 6.38
N VAL A 217 -37.22 35.14 6.37
CA VAL A 217 -36.94 34.35 5.17
C VAL A 217 -38.22 33.73 4.60
N GLU A 218 -39.10 33.18 5.46
CA GLU A 218 -40.42 32.70 5.06
C GLU A 218 -41.26 33.84 4.46
N ARG A 219 -41.26 35.02 5.10
CA ARG A 219 -41.97 36.21 4.59
C ARG A 219 -41.47 36.62 3.21
N ALA A 220 -40.15 36.65 2.99
CA ALA A 220 -39.56 36.96 1.69
C ALA A 220 -39.95 35.93 0.62
N ALA A 221 -39.90 34.64 0.94
CA ALA A 221 -40.30 33.57 0.03
C ALA A 221 -41.79 33.65 -0.35
N LYS A 222 -42.68 33.92 0.62
CA LYS A 222 -44.12 34.12 0.38
C LYS A 222 -44.38 35.34 -0.50
N LEU A 223 -43.75 36.47 -0.19
CA LEU A 223 -43.94 37.70 -0.96
C LEU A 223 -43.47 37.55 -2.42
N LEU A 224 -42.34 36.87 -2.64
CA LEU A 224 -41.88 36.52 -3.99
C LEU A 224 -42.86 35.59 -4.72
N ALA A 225 -43.51 34.66 -4.02
CA ALA A 225 -44.50 33.76 -4.61
C ALA A 225 -45.79 34.49 -4.99
N GLU A 226 -46.32 35.33 -4.11
CA GLU A 226 -47.50 36.18 -4.35
C GLU A 226 -47.32 37.10 -5.57
N ARG A 227 -46.09 37.57 -5.79
CA ARG A 227 -45.72 38.40 -6.95
C ARG A 227 -45.41 37.60 -8.22
N GLY A 228 -45.45 36.26 -8.18
CA GLY A 228 -45.11 35.41 -9.33
C GLY A 228 -43.62 35.45 -9.73
N LEU A 229 -42.75 35.82 -8.79
CA LEU A 229 -41.30 36.00 -9.00
C LEU A 229 -40.46 34.84 -8.46
N ARG A 230 -40.98 34.06 -7.50
CA ARG A 230 -40.21 33.00 -6.81
C ARG A 230 -39.55 31.99 -7.75
N GLY A 231 -40.19 31.63 -8.86
CA GLY A 231 -39.64 30.70 -9.86
C GLY A 231 -38.65 31.31 -10.84
N ARG A 232 -38.38 32.62 -10.77
CA ARG A 232 -37.45 33.35 -11.66
C ARG A 232 -36.06 33.53 -11.06
N VAL A 233 -35.90 33.26 -9.76
CA VAL A 233 -34.68 33.51 -8.99
C VAL A 233 -34.31 32.29 -8.16
N ILE A 234 -33.02 32.10 -7.94
CA ILE A 234 -32.52 31.21 -6.88
C ILE A 234 -32.55 32.01 -5.58
N LEU A 235 -33.28 31.52 -4.58
CA LEU A 235 -33.33 32.13 -3.26
C LEU A 235 -32.32 31.46 -2.35
N GLU A 236 -31.45 32.25 -1.74
CA GLU A 236 -30.40 31.80 -0.84
C GLU A 236 -30.58 32.40 0.56
N ALA A 237 -30.40 31.62 1.62
CA ALA A 237 -30.27 32.13 2.99
C ALA A 237 -28.81 32.03 3.47
N SER A 238 -28.33 33.09 4.13
CA SER A 238 -26.97 33.15 4.70
C SER A 238 -26.94 33.97 6.00
N GLY A 239 -25.90 33.77 6.80
CA GLY A 239 -25.67 34.50 8.05
C GLY A 239 -26.18 33.77 9.31
N ASN A 240 -25.27 33.53 10.27
CA ASN A 240 -25.56 32.89 11.56
C ASN A 240 -26.31 31.53 11.51
N ILE A 241 -26.20 30.82 10.38
CA ILE A 241 -26.77 29.48 10.21
C ILE A 241 -25.79 28.44 10.78
N THR A 242 -26.32 27.58 11.63
CA THR A 242 -25.61 26.53 12.36
C THR A 242 -26.29 25.19 12.14
N GLU A 243 -25.68 24.12 12.68
CA GLU A 243 -26.35 22.82 12.72
C GLU A 243 -27.72 22.91 13.40
N ASP A 244 -27.87 23.70 14.46
CA ASP A 244 -29.09 23.74 15.26
C ASP A 244 -30.28 24.36 14.51
N ASN A 245 -30.05 25.37 13.66
CA ASN A 245 -31.12 26.13 13.02
C ASN A 245 -31.28 25.88 11.51
N ILE A 246 -30.35 25.18 10.83
CA ILE A 246 -30.37 25.04 9.36
C ILE A 246 -31.69 24.50 8.80
N HIS A 247 -32.30 23.55 9.50
CA HIS A 247 -33.57 22.93 9.12
C HIS A 247 -34.76 23.91 9.13
N LEU A 248 -34.66 25.03 9.85
CA LEU A 248 -35.71 26.06 9.90
C LEU A 248 -35.74 26.92 8.63
N TYR A 249 -34.58 27.11 7.98
CA TYR A 249 -34.46 27.88 6.74
C TYR A 249 -34.79 27.04 5.51
N ALA A 250 -34.44 25.74 5.54
CA ALA A 250 -34.49 24.84 4.39
C ALA A 250 -35.83 24.77 3.62
N PRO A 251 -37.02 24.86 4.26
CA PRO A 251 -38.29 24.83 3.53
C PRO A 251 -38.52 26.00 2.58
N TYR A 252 -37.86 27.14 2.82
CA TYR A 252 -38.21 28.41 2.18
C TYR A 252 -37.26 28.83 1.07
N VAL A 253 -36.06 28.24 1.01
CA VAL A 253 -34.98 28.63 0.09
C VAL A 253 -34.48 27.46 -0.76
N ASP A 254 -33.76 27.78 -1.83
CA ASP A 254 -33.12 26.80 -2.71
C ASP A 254 -31.71 26.46 -2.23
N VAL A 255 -31.01 27.46 -1.70
CA VAL A 255 -29.62 27.35 -1.23
C VAL A 255 -29.52 27.88 0.20
N ILE A 256 -28.72 27.21 1.02
CA ILE A 256 -28.28 27.71 2.31
C ILE A 256 -26.76 27.77 2.31
N SER A 257 -26.16 28.96 2.36
CA SER A 257 -24.71 29.07 2.49
C SER A 257 -24.26 29.20 3.93
N VAL A 258 -23.29 28.37 4.30
CA VAL A 258 -22.81 28.26 5.69
C VAL A 258 -21.30 28.45 5.70
N GLY A 259 -20.86 29.60 6.24
CA GLY A 259 -19.43 29.91 6.37
C GLY A 259 -18.68 28.90 7.25
N ARG A 260 -19.35 28.42 8.31
CA ARG A 260 -18.77 27.50 9.31
C ARG A 260 -18.31 26.17 8.70
N LEU A 261 -18.80 25.79 7.51
CA LEU A 261 -18.35 24.60 6.81
C LEU A 261 -16.84 24.59 6.56
N THR A 262 -16.21 25.75 6.41
CA THR A 262 -14.78 25.86 6.09
C THR A 262 -13.99 26.41 7.26
N HIS A 263 -14.13 27.70 7.60
CA HIS A 263 -13.25 28.37 8.56
C HIS A 263 -13.35 27.88 10.03
N SER A 264 -14.30 27.01 10.35
CA SER A 264 -14.59 26.59 11.73
C SER A 264 -15.16 25.18 11.85
N ALA A 265 -15.01 24.34 10.83
CA ALA A 265 -15.32 22.93 10.97
C ALA A 265 -14.31 22.28 11.93
N PRO A 266 -14.75 21.43 12.87
CA PRO A 266 -13.83 20.68 13.72
C PRO A 266 -12.99 19.72 12.87
N ALA A 267 -11.68 19.68 13.12
CA ALA A 267 -10.82 18.66 12.52
C ALA A 267 -11.19 17.27 13.04
N LEU A 268 -11.11 16.25 12.18
CA LEU A 268 -11.40 14.86 12.54
C LEU A 268 -10.16 14.20 13.15
N ASP A 269 -10.28 13.58 14.32
CA ASP A 269 -9.12 12.99 15.01
C ASP A 269 -8.56 11.75 14.30
N MET A 270 -7.24 11.71 14.13
CA MET A 270 -6.49 10.67 13.42
C MET A 270 -5.09 10.50 14.05
N SER A 271 -4.48 9.32 13.90
CA SER A 271 -3.05 9.09 14.19
C SER A 271 -2.33 8.51 12.99
N LEU A 272 -1.01 8.65 12.97
CA LEU A 272 -0.13 7.83 12.15
C LEU A 272 0.36 6.67 13.02
N GLU A 273 0.00 5.44 12.62
CA GLU A 273 0.47 4.23 13.27
C GLU A 273 1.57 3.59 12.41
N VAL A 274 2.68 3.22 13.05
CA VAL A 274 3.83 2.60 12.38
C VAL A 274 3.86 1.11 12.68
N TYR A 275 4.06 0.33 11.64
CA TYR A 275 4.20 -1.12 11.69
C TYR A 275 5.57 -1.53 11.16
N ASP A 276 6.17 -2.49 11.85
CA ASP A 276 7.39 -3.13 11.39
C ASP A 276 7.09 -3.94 10.12
N ASP A 277 7.72 -3.59 9.00
CA ASP A 277 7.47 -4.23 7.68
C ASP A 277 8.34 -5.47 7.46
N LYS A 278 8.86 -6.10 8.52
CA LYS A 278 9.61 -7.36 8.37
C LYS A 278 8.71 -8.45 7.82
N VAL A 279 9.19 -9.13 6.78
CA VAL A 279 8.53 -10.30 6.23
C VAL A 279 8.57 -11.41 7.27
N LYS A 280 7.39 -11.89 7.63
CA LYS A 280 7.21 -12.93 8.65
C LYS A 280 7.55 -14.30 8.07
N VAL A 281 8.64 -14.88 8.56
CA VAL A 281 9.19 -16.15 8.11
C VAL A 281 8.83 -17.25 9.10
N GLY A 282 8.14 -18.28 8.62
CA GLY A 282 7.98 -19.55 9.33
C GLY A 282 9.08 -20.53 8.94
N LEU A 283 9.51 -21.38 9.87
CA LEU A 283 10.51 -22.43 9.60
C LEU A 283 9.92 -23.81 9.85
N ILE A 284 10.06 -24.71 8.88
CA ILE A 284 9.81 -26.15 9.04
C ILE A 284 11.17 -26.85 9.17
N GLY A 285 11.46 -27.42 10.33
CA GLY A 285 12.70 -28.13 10.63
C GLY A 285 13.79 -27.27 11.24
N TYR A 286 14.13 -27.53 12.50
CA TYR A 286 15.19 -26.86 13.27
C TYR A 286 16.46 -27.72 13.42
N GLY A 287 16.85 -28.38 12.32
CA GLY A 287 18.12 -29.10 12.21
C GLY A 287 19.32 -28.16 12.03
N ARG A 288 20.47 -28.70 11.56
CA ARG A 288 21.68 -27.90 11.32
C ARG A 288 21.45 -26.72 10.35
N LEU A 289 20.66 -26.95 9.30
CA LEU A 289 20.35 -25.94 8.29
C LEU A 289 19.44 -24.84 8.84
N GLY A 290 18.34 -25.22 9.52
CA GLY A 290 17.43 -24.29 10.17
C GLY A 290 18.12 -23.41 11.22
N LYS A 291 18.99 -24.00 12.05
CA LYS A 291 19.80 -23.26 13.05
C LYS A 291 20.71 -22.22 12.40
N ALA A 292 21.42 -22.61 11.33
CA ALA A 292 22.30 -21.69 10.60
C ALA A 292 21.52 -20.56 9.92
N LEU A 293 20.34 -20.86 9.37
CA LEU A 293 19.49 -19.85 8.74
C LEU A 293 18.94 -18.84 9.74
N VAL A 294 18.50 -19.31 10.91
CA VAL A 294 18.04 -18.44 12.01
C VAL A 294 19.14 -17.49 12.47
N GLU A 295 20.39 -17.94 12.54
CA GLU A 295 21.52 -17.05 12.86
C GLU A 295 21.71 -15.96 11.80
N LEU A 296 21.66 -16.32 10.52
CA LEU A 296 21.84 -15.35 9.42
C LEU A 296 20.74 -14.28 9.37
N VAL A 297 19.52 -14.61 9.83
CA VAL A 297 18.36 -13.70 9.81
C VAL A 297 18.24 -12.86 11.09
N ARG A 298 18.95 -13.22 12.18
CA ARG A 298 18.78 -12.63 13.51
C ARG A 298 18.75 -11.10 13.53
N ASP A 299 19.68 -10.48 12.81
CA ASP A 299 19.84 -9.02 12.74
C ASP A 299 19.42 -8.46 11.37
N ASP A 300 18.67 -9.23 10.58
CA ASP A 300 18.18 -8.78 9.29
C ASP A 300 17.09 -7.71 9.46
N ARG A 301 17.18 -6.66 8.64
CA ARG A 301 16.27 -5.51 8.69
C ARG A 301 14.90 -5.81 8.07
N ASP A 302 14.83 -6.82 7.20
CA ASP A 302 13.70 -7.09 6.33
C ASP A 302 12.99 -8.42 6.64
N LEU A 303 13.61 -9.28 7.45
CA LEU A 303 13.14 -10.63 7.74
C LEU A 303 12.99 -10.82 9.25
N GLU A 304 11.95 -11.54 9.65
CA GLU A 304 11.73 -11.96 11.03
C GLU A 304 11.27 -13.41 11.08
N PHE A 305 11.93 -14.25 11.88
CA PHE A 305 11.39 -15.58 12.18
C PHE A 305 10.29 -15.46 13.24
N VAL A 306 9.04 -15.74 12.85
CA VAL A 306 7.87 -15.62 13.75
C VAL A 306 7.51 -16.92 14.45
N ALA A 307 7.83 -18.07 13.85
CA ALA A 307 7.56 -19.37 14.43
C ALA A 307 8.40 -20.50 13.79
N VAL A 308 8.60 -21.58 14.54
CA VAL A 308 9.22 -22.84 14.09
C VAL A 308 8.26 -24.00 14.33
N TYR A 309 8.14 -24.88 13.34
CA TYR A 309 7.51 -26.18 13.45
C TYR A 309 8.55 -27.28 13.21
N ASP A 310 8.62 -28.26 14.08
CA ASP A 310 9.44 -29.46 13.88
C ASP A 310 8.67 -30.68 14.40
N THR A 311 8.73 -31.78 13.66
CA THR A 311 8.15 -33.07 14.08
C THR A 311 8.83 -33.59 15.36
N ASP A 312 10.09 -33.23 15.58
CA ASP A 312 10.81 -33.44 16.82
C ASP A 312 10.59 -32.26 17.76
N LYS A 313 9.73 -32.47 18.76
CA LYS A 313 9.36 -31.42 19.73
C LYS A 313 10.56 -30.87 20.49
N GLU A 314 11.61 -31.64 20.71
CA GLU A 314 12.79 -31.15 21.43
C GLU A 314 13.52 -30.07 20.62
N LYS A 315 13.64 -30.25 19.28
CA LYS A 315 14.24 -29.25 18.40
C LYS A 315 13.43 -27.97 18.34
N CYS A 316 12.10 -28.08 18.32
CA CYS A 316 11.21 -26.92 18.31
C CYS A 316 11.32 -26.14 19.64
N ILE A 317 11.32 -26.82 20.78
CA ILE A 317 11.52 -26.21 22.11
C ILE A 317 12.92 -25.58 22.23
N GLU A 318 13.94 -26.19 21.61
CA GLU A 318 15.28 -25.62 21.56
C GLU A 318 15.29 -24.25 20.85
N ALA A 319 14.57 -24.11 19.74
CA ALA A 319 14.47 -22.83 19.02
C ALA A 319 13.86 -21.72 19.91
N GLU A 320 12.83 -22.04 20.67
CA GLU A 320 12.17 -21.12 21.59
C GLU A 320 13.10 -20.70 22.74
N LYS A 321 13.76 -21.66 23.38
CA LYS A 321 14.66 -21.39 24.51
C LYS A 321 15.94 -20.65 24.10
N SER A 322 16.54 -21.03 22.98
CA SER A 322 17.85 -20.50 22.58
C SER A 322 17.76 -19.21 21.77
N ARG A 323 16.65 -18.99 21.05
CA ARG A 323 16.49 -17.87 20.11
C ARG A 323 15.20 -17.07 20.28
N GLY A 324 14.33 -17.43 21.20
CA GLY A 324 13.07 -16.72 21.44
C GLY A 324 12.06 -16.87 20.29
N ILE A 325 12.25 -17.81 19.37
CA ILE A 325 11.33 -18.03 18.25
C ILE A 325 10.24 -18.99 18.71
N ARG A 326 8.98 -18.57 18.57
CA ARG A 326 7.81 -19.34 19.03
C ARG A 326 7.82 -20.76 18.44
N CYS A 327 7.82 -21.77 19.32
CA CYS A 327 7.56 -23.14 18.91
C CYS A 327 6.05 -23.34 18.72
N VAL A 328 5.62 -23.82 17.55
CA VAL A 328 4.21 -24.11 17.26
C VAL A 328 3.96 -25.61 17.20
N SER A 329 2.77 -26.03 17.62
CA SER A 329 2.43 -27.46 17.70
C SER A 329 1.86 -28.02 16.41
N THR A 330 1.37 -27.15 15.52
CA THR A 330 0.71 -27.52 14.28
C THR A 330 1.23 -26.69 13.11
N ILE A 331 1.14 -27.25 11.89
CA ILE A 331 1.48 -26.52 10.67
C ILE A 331 0.50 -25.37 10.39
N ASP A 332 -0.76 -25.51 10.82
CA ASP A 332 -1.78 -24.46 10.68
C ASP A 332 -1.42 -23.18 11.45
N GLU A 333 -0.91 -23.34 12.67
CA GLU A 333 -0.40 -22.22 13.46
C GLU A 333 0.78 -21.53 12.76
N LEU A 334 1.71 -22.32 12.17
CA LEU A 334 2.83 -21.76 11.41
C LEU A 334 2.32 -20.92 10.21
N ILE A 335 1.35 -21.45 9.46
CA ILE A 335 0.76 -20.80 8.28
C ILE A 335 0.02 -19.50 8.66
N ALA A 336 -0.68 -19.49 9.79
CA ALA A 336 -1.41 -18.32 10.26
C ALA A 336 -0.45 -17.15 10.59
N LEU A 337 0.71 -17.45 11.16
CA LEU A 337 1.68 -16.45 11.61
C LEU A 337 2.62 -15.95 10.50
N SER A 338 2.83 -16.73 9.44
CA SER A 338 3.89 -16.50 8.46
C SER A 338 3.37 -15.97 7.12
N GLU A 339 4.16 -15.14 6.46
CA GLU A 339 3.96 -14.74 5.05
C GLU A 339 4.71 -15.69 4.10
N VAL A 340 5.93 -16.07 4.50
CA VAL A 340 6.81 -16.99 3.79
C VAL A 340 7.19 -18.12 4.74
N ILE A 341 7.23 -19.35 4.25
CA ILE A 341 7.67 -20.51 5.02
C ILE A 341 8.88 -21.13 4.35
N VAL A 342 9.94 -21.39 5.11
CA VAL A 342 11.12 -22.11 4.67
C VAL A 342 11.04 -23.56 5.11
N GLU A 343 11.15 -24.46 4.15
CA GLU A 343 11.26 -25.89 4.40
C GLU A 343 12.75 -26.28 4.47
N ALA A 344 13.18 -26.70 5.66
CA ALA A 344 14.55 -27.12 6.00
C ALA A 344 14.59 -28.45 6.79
N ALA A 345 13.53 -29.25 6.69
CA ALA A 345 13.35 -30.53 7.36
C ALA A 345 13.64 -31.71 6.42
N SER A 346 12.84 -31.89 5.37
CA SER A 346 12.96 -32.97 4.38
C SER A 346 12.09 -32.75 3.13
N ALA A 347 12.46 -33.43 2.03
CA ALA A 347 11.65 -33.50 0.83
C ALA A 347 10.21 -34.00 1.08
N GLN A 348 10.00 -34.86 2.09
CA GLN A 348 8.69 -35.34 2.47
C GLN A 348 7.81 -34.23 3.07
N ALA A 349 8.39 -33.32 3.85
CA ALA A 349 7.67 -32.19 4.45
C ALA A 349 7.12 -31.24 3.38
N VAL A 350 7.82 -31.08 2.26
CA VAL A 350 7.32 -30.31 1.09
C VAL A 350 6.05 -30.96 0.53
N LEU A 351 6.02 -32.29 0.39
CA LEU A 351 4.85 -33.00 -0.16
C LEU A 351 3.66 -33.02 0.80
N GLU A 352 3.94 -33.09 2.11
CA GLU A 352 2.91 -33.13 3.14
C GLU A 352 2.27 -31.77 3.39
N TYR A 353 3.08 -30.70 3.44
CA TYR A 353 2.62 -29.38 3.86
C TYR A 353 2.53 -28.35 2.73
N GLY A 354 3.21 -28.59 1.60
CA GLY A 354 3.38 -27.59 0.55
C GLY A 354 2.05 -27.04 0.00
N CYS A 355 1.10 -27.91 -0.35
CA CYS A 355 -0.19 -27.43 -0.87
C CYS A 355 -0.99 -26.64 0.16
N LYS A 356 -0.99 -27.08 1.41
CA LYS A 356 -1.68 -26.40 2.50
C LYS A 356 -1.17 -24.97 2.69
N ILE A 357 0.13 -24.77 2.59
CA ILE A 357 0.80 -23.45 2.65
C ILE A 357 0.34 -22.57 1.47
N LEU A 358 0.38 -23.11 0.25
CA LEU A 358 0.08 -22.36 -0.97
C LEU A 358 -1.41 -22.02 -1.11
N GLU A 359 -2.30 -22.90 -0.65
CA GLU A 359 -3.75 -22.70 -0.64
C GLU A 359 -4.19 -21.62 0.34
N ALA A 360 -3.48 -21.49 1.47
CA ALA A 360 -3.63 -20.37 2.39
C ALA A 360 -3.07 -19.04 1.84
N GLY A 361 -2.56 -19.03 0.60
CA GLY A 361 -1.98 -17.85 -0.04
C GLY A 361 -0.59 -17.47 0.49
N ARG A 362 0.09 -18.37 1.22
CA ARG A 362 1.44 -18.15 1.74
C ARG A 362 2.49 -18.63 0.74
N HIS A 363 3.72 -18.15 0.90
CA HIS A 363 4.83 -18.49 0.03
C HIS A 363 5.69 -19.60 0.62
N LEU A 364 6.27 -20.44 -0.23
CA LEU A 364 7.09 -21.57 0.18
C LEU A 364 8.49 -21.46 -0.40
N ILE A 365 9.53 -21.55 0.43
CA ILE A 365 10.92 -21.72 0.00
C ILE A 365 11.33 -23.14 0.33
N VAL A 366 11.79 -23.90 -0.67
CA VAL A 366 12.26 -25.27 -0.46
C VAL A 366 13.79 -25.35 -0.48
N ALA A 367 14.36 -25.99 0.54
CA ALA A 367 15.80 -26.27 0.58
C ALA A 367 16.18 -27.45 -0.32
N SER A 368 15.28 -28.42 -0.50
CA SER A 368 15.46 -29.59 -1.35
C SER A 368 14.53 -29.54 -2.55
N VAL A 369 15.08 -29.24 -3.74
CA VAL A 369 14.29 -28.97 -4.95
C VAL A 369 13.78 -30.25 -5.59
N GLY A 370 14.36 -31.42 -5.25
CA GLY A 370 13.87 -32.73 -5.68
C GLY A 370 12.39 -32.96 -5.35
N ALA A 371 11.89 -32.39 -4.24
CA ALA A 371 10.48 -32.47 -3.87
C ALA A 371 9.55 -31.64 -4.77
N LEU A 372 10.05 -30.58 -5.43
CA LEU A 372 9.23 -29.75 -6.33
C LEU A 372 8.69 -30.52 -7.52
N SER A 373 9.46 -31.49 -8.03
CA SER A 373 9.04 -32.36 -9.13
C SER A 373 7.78 -33.18 -8.80
N LYS A 374 7.55 -33.42 -7.50
CA LYS A 374 6.47 -34.25 -6.96
C LYS A 374 5.37 -33.42 -6.29
N LEU A 375 5.59 -32.12 -6.06
CA LEU A 375 4.58 -31.20 -5.53
C LEU A 375 3.55 -30.89 -6.63
N PRO A 376 2.26 -31.21 -6.43
CA PRO A 376 1.24 -30.93 -7.44
C PRO A 376 0.99 -29.43 -7.57
N LYS A 377 0.35 -29.00 -8.68
CA LYS A 377 -0.10 -27.62 -8.82
C LYS A 377 -1.24 -27.36 -7.84
N CYS A 378 -1.01 -26.50 -6.85
CA CYS A 378 -1.98 -26.18 -5.81
C CYS A 378 -1.79 -24.74 -5.31
N GLY A 379 -2.89 -24.13 -4.87
CA GLY A 379 -2.88 -22.81 -4.23
C GLY A 379 -2.58 -21.61 -5.13
N ARG A 380 -2.42 -20.45 -4.50
CA ARG A 380 -2.12 -19.16 -5.15
C ARG A 380 -0.76 -18.57 -4.71
N GLY A 381 -0.12 -19.18 -3.73
CA GLY A 381 1.22 -18.81 -3.29
C GLY A 381 2.29 -19.17 -4.32
N TYR A 382 3.39 -18.41 -4.29
CA TYR A 382 4.61 -18.73 -5.02
C TYR A 382 5.48 -19.76 -4.29
N VAL A 383 6.10 -20.64 -5.06
CA VAL A 383 7.15 -21.56 -4.60
C VAL A 383 8.50 -21.06 -5.12
N PHE A 384 9.48 -20.96 -4.23
CA PHE A 384 10.85 -20.55 -4.51
C PHE A 384 11.81 -21.67 -4.18
N ALA A 385 12.84 -21.83 -5.00
CA ALA A 385 13.95 -22.73 -4.74
C ALA A 385 15.20 -21.93 -4.34
N ILE A 386 16.13 -22.57 -3.63
CA ILE A 386 17.41 -21.97 -3.26
C ILE A 386 18.16 -21.42 -4.48
N SER A 387 18.76 -20.23 -4.36
CA SER A 387 19.62 -19.64 -5.40
C SER A 387 21.00 -20.31 -5.47
N GLY A 388 21.56 -20.50 -6.68
CA GLY A 388 22.93 -21.00 -6.91
C GLY A 388 22.99 -22.25 -7.79
N ALA A 389 24.20 -22.72 -8.12
CA ALA A 389 24.41 -23.89 -9.00
C ALA A 389 23.64 -25.14 -8.52
N ALA A 390 23.57 -25.36 -7.20
CA ALA A 390 22.77 -26.42 -6.61
C ALA A 390 21.28 -26.26 -6.93
N GLY A 391 20.67 -25.10 -6.69
CA GLY A 391 19.25 -24.90 -6.99
C GLY A 391 18.90 -24.92 -8.48
N GLY A 392 19.78 -24.41 -9.34
CA GLY A 392 19.61 -24.46 -10.80
C GLY A 392 19.63 -25.90 -11.33
N VAL A 393 20.57 -26.73 -10.87
CA VAL A 393 20.66 -28.17 -11.23
C VAL A 393 19.42 -28.94 -10.75
N ASP A 394 18.91 -28.57 -9.57
CA ASP A 394 17.85 -29.29 -8.89
C ASP A 394 16.44 -28.88 -9.46
N ILE A 395 16.32 -27.67 -10.02
CA ILE A 395 15.20 -27.24 -10.90
C ILE A 395 15.24 -27.99 -12.24
N VAL A 396 16.40 -28.09 -12.89
CA VAL A 396 16.52 -28.79 -14.18
C VAL A 396 16.22 -30.30 -14.01
N ALA A 397 16.66 -30.92 -12.92
CA ALA A 397 16.35 -32.30 -12.58
C ALA A 397 14.85 -32.58 -12.34
N SER A 398 14.04 -31.55 -12.10
CA SER A 398 12.57 -31.68 -11.97
C SER A 398 11.86 -31.74 -13.33
N THR A 399 12.59 -31.53 -14.43
CA THR A 399 12.06 -31.56 -15.81
C THR A 399 12.40 -32.90 -16.49
N ARG A 400 11.39 -33.59 -17.00
CA ARG A 400 11.39 -35.04 -17.34
C ARG A 400 12.12 -35.41 -18.67
N GLY A 401 13.46 -35.31 -18.76
CA GLY A 401 14.27 -35.66 -19.96
C GLY A 401 15.33 -36.78 -19.74
N ALA A 402 15.92 -37.36 -20.82
CA ALA A 402 16.68 -38.64 -20.82
C ALA A 402 18.21 -38.58 -21.14
N VAL A 403 18.99 -39.49 -20.52
CA VAL A 403 20.47 -39.62 -20.51
C VAL A 403 20.95 -40.85 -21.32
N LYS A 404 22.12 -40.80 -22.01
CA LYS A 404 22.59 -41.93 -22.85
C LYS A 404 23.80 -42.75 -22.37
N HIS A 405 24.86 -42.23 -21.71
CA HIS A 405 25.99 -43.07 -21.23
C HIS A 405 26.78 -42.47 -20.04
N VAL A 406 27.38 -43.34 -19.22
CA VAL A 406 28.38 -43.03 -18.16
C VAL A 406 29.54 -44.03 -18.24
N VAL A 407 30.80 -43.58 -18.21
CA VAL A 407 31.99 -44.46 -18.21
C VAL A 407 32.83 -44.23 -16.96
N HIS A 408 32.97 -45.28 -16.14
CA HIS A 408 33.95 -45.37 -15.06
C HIS A 408 35.22 -46.07 -15.56
N LYS A 409 36.40 -45.52 -15.31
CA LYS A 409 37.65 -46.30 -15.42
C LYS A 409 37.92 -47.03 -14.10
N ALA A 410 37.86 -48.37 -14.20
CA ALA A 410 38.40 -49.43 -13.34
C ALA A 410 38.38 -49.17 -11.81
N ALA A 411 37.62 -49.89 -10.98
CA ALA A 411 37.34 -51.31 -11.03
C ALA A 411 36.02 -51.63 -10.31
N PHE A 412 34.98 -51.95 -11.06
CA PHE A 412 33.96 -52.94 -10.72
C PHE A 412 33.21 -53.23 -12.02
N ARG A 413 33.38 -54.45 -12.56
CA ARG A 413 32.67 -54.90 -13.76
C ARG A 413 31.25 -55.30 -13.36
N VAL A 414 30.26 -54.45 -13.65
CA VAL A 414 29.02 -54.75 -14.39
C VAL A 414 28.48 -53.40 -14.89
N ALA A 415 28.29 -53.24 -16.20
CA ALA A 415 27.56 -52.11 -16.76
C ALA A 415 26.06 -52.41 -16.64
N GLU A 416 25.34 -51.67 -15.80
CA GLU A 416 23.88 -51.67 -15.80
C GLU A 416 23.37 -50.36 -16.42
N SER A 417 22.40 -50.49 -17.33
CA SER A 417 21.68 -49.39 -17.96
C SER A 417 20.21 -49.43 -17.51
N GLY A 418 19.65 -48.28 -17.11
CA GLY A 418 18.27 -48.15 -16.64
C GLY A 418 17.83 -46.68 -16.50
N GLU A 419 16.59 -46.47 -16.09
CA GLU A 419 16.02 -45.14 -15.81
C GLU A 419 16.83 -44.42 -14.71
N ALA A 420 17.08 -43.11 -14.88
CA ALA A 420 17.94 -42.33 -13.99
C ALA A 420 17.46 -42.35 -12.51
N GLU A 421 16.16 -42.51 -12.30
CA GLU A 421 15.55 -42.62 -10.97
C GLU A 421 15.92 -43.93 -10.25
N GLU A 422 16.05 -45.06 -10.96
CA GLU A 422 16.41 -46.36 -10.36
C GLU A 422 17.89 -46.43 -9.96
N LEU A 423 18.78 -45.85 -10.77
CA LEU A 423 20.22 -45.82 -10.51
C LEU A 423 20.58 -44.86 -9.36
N TYR A 424 19.81 -43.79 -9.17
CA TYR A 424 19.96 -42.82 -8.08
C TYR A 424 19.76 -43.46 -6.69
N TRP A 425 18.73 -44.31 -6.53
CA TRP A 425 18.43 -44.95 -5.24
C TRP A 425 19.43 -46.04 -4.84
N LYS A 426 20.23 -46.54 -5.80
CA LYS A 426 21.25 -47.58 -5.56
C LYS A 426 22.54 -47.04 -4.92
N TYR A 427 22.87 -45.75 -5.10
CA TYR A 427 24.13 -45.15 -4.61
C TYR A 427 23.99 -43.71 -4.06
N PRO A 428 23.21 -43.49 -2.98
CA PRO A 428 22.84 -42.15 -2.48
C PRO A 428 23.96 -41.35 -1.78
N GLN A 429 25.15 -41.94 -1.62
CA GLN A 429 26.23 -41.41 -0.75
C GLN A 429 27.26 -40.53 -1.49
N SER A 430 27.19 -40.43 -2.82
CA SER A 430 28.14 -39.64 -3.63
C SER A 430 27.44 -38.53 -4.40
N LEU A 431 27.59 -37.30 -3.91
CA LEU A 431 27.04 -36.08 -4.51
C LEU A 431 27.49 -35.93 -5.98
N ASN A 432 28.72 -36.35 -6.29
CA ASN A 432 29.32 -36.25 -7.62
C ASN A 432 28.64 -37.17 -8.64
N LEU A 433 28.37 -38.44 -8.29
CA LEU A 433 27.65 -39.39 -9.16
C LEU A 433 26.21 -38.94 -9.41
N SER A 434 25.55 -38.36 -8.40
CA SER A 434 24.18 -37.86 -8.51
C SER A 434 24.05 -36.62 -9.42
N MET A 435 25.11 -35.81 -9.52
CA MET A 435 25.16 -34.60 -10.34
C MET A 435 25.36 -34.93 -11.83
N THR A 436 26.15 -35.98 -12.13
CA THR A 436 26.38 -36.50 -13.49
C THR A 436 25.11 -37.08 -14.11
N TYR A 437 24.35 -37.89 -13.36
CA TYR A 437 23.12 -38.50 -13.87
C TYR A 437 21.99 -37.47 -14.09
N LYS A 438 22.01 -36.34 -13.37
CA LYS A 438 20.99 -35.27 -13.48
C LYS A 438 21.26 -34.24 -14.59
N LEU A 439 22.52 -33.97 -14.95
CA LEU A 439 22.85 -33.04 -16.06
C LEU A 439 22.54 -33.60 -17.44
N ALA A 440 22.51 -34.92 -17.58
CA ALA A 440 22.31 -35.55 -18.87
C ALA A 440 20.84 -35.60 -19.33
N GLY A 441 19.89 -35.04 -18.56
CA GLY A 441 18.48 -34.89 -18.94
C GLY A 441 18.16 -33.65 -19.80
N ALA A 442 19.15 -32.79 -20.09
CA ALA A 442 19.01 -31.68 -21.01
C ALA A 442 19.30 -32.12 -22.46
N GLU A 443 18.50 -31.70 -23.44
CA GLU A 443 18.79 -31.99 -24.85
C GLU A 443 20.15 -31.38 -25.25
N ARG A 444 21.12 -32.27 -25.55
CA ARG A 444 22.46 -32.03 -26.10
C ARG A 444 23.45 -31.28 -25.19
N VAL A 445 23.77 -31.86 -24.04
CA VAL A 445 25.00 -31.55 -23.29
C VAL A 445 25.81 -32.82 -23.10
N GLU A 446 27.06 -32.84 -23.59
CA GLU A 446 28.05 -33.88 -23.26
C GLU A 446 28.82 -33.43 -22.01
N VAL A 447 28.98 -34.32 -21.02
CA VAL A 447 29.73 -34.04 -19.79
C VAL A 447 30.75 -35.17 -19.57
N GLU A 448 32.04 -34.84 -19.54
CA GLU A 448 33.14 -35.75 -19.19
C GLU A 448 33.64 -35.43 -17.77
N LEU A 449 33.71 -36.42 -16.89
CA LEU A 449 34.27 -36.28 -15.54
C LEU A 449 35.58 -37.05 -15.43
N ARG A 450 36.67 -36.35 -15.11
CA ARG A 450 38.00 -36.95 -14.88
C ARG A 450 38.35 -36.84 -13.41
N GLY A 451 38.61 -37.99 -12.77
CA GLY A 451 38.97 -38.05 -11.35
C GLY A 451 40.38 -38.59 -11.17
N ASP A 452 41.26 -37.73 -10.67
CA ASP A 452 42.22 -38.01 -9.60
C ASP A 452 42.44 -36.67 -8.89
N ALA A 453 41.69 -36.41 -7.82
CA ALA A 453 41.95 -35.30 -6.92
C ALA A 453 42.41 -35.88 -5.57
N PRO A 454 43.45 -35.31 -4.93
CA PRO A 454 43.94 -35.77 -3.63
C PRO A 454 42.82 -35.74 -2.56
N GLU A 455 42.95 -36.56 -1.51
CA GLU A 455 41.93 -36.79 -0.46
C GLU A 455 41.34 -35.52 0.19
N ASP A 456 42.02 -34.38 0.06
CA ASP A 456 41.63 -33.10 0.62
C ASP A 456 40.96 -32.13 -0.37
N ARG A 457 40.78 -32.50 -1.65
CA ARG A 457 40.19 -31.63 -2.69
C ARG A 457 39.07 -32.29 -3.50
N ILE A 458 38.06 -31.51 -3.83
CA ILE A 458 36.98 -31.80 -4.77
C ILE A 458 37.20 -30.92 -5.99
N ILE A 459 37.46 -31.53 -7.15
CA ILE A 459 37.66 -30.82 -8.42
C ILE A 459 36.54 -31.21 -9.38
N HIS A 460 35.83 -30.23 -9.92
CA HIS A 460 34.81 -30.38 -10.94
C HIS A 460 35.31 -29.77 -12.25
N GLU A 461 35.53 -30.60 -13.25
CA GLU A 461 35.83 -30.16 -14.62
C GLU A 461 34.59 -30.43 -15.49
N VAL A 462 34.10 -29.39 -16.17
CA VAL A 462 32.92 -29.43 -17.03
C VAL A 462 33.31 -28.88 -18.39
N GLU A 463 33.33 -29.73 -19.40
CA GLU A 463 33.48 -29.32 -20.79
C GLU A 463 32.09 -29.31 -21.46
N ILE A 464 31.69 -28.17 -22.02
CA ILE A 464 30.43 -27.95 -22.73
C ILE A 464 30.76 -27.80 -24.21
N VAL A 465 30.28 -28.72 -25.03
CA VAL A 465 30.45 -28.67 -26.49
C VAL A 465 29.14 -28.21 -27.13
N HIS A 466 29.17 -27.05 -27.79
CA HIS A 466 28.03 -26.48 -28.52
C HIS A 466 28.41 -26.23 -29.99
N LYS A 467 27.41 -26.08 -30.88
CA LYS A 467 27.65 -25.77 -32.31
C LYS A 467 28.37 -24.43 -32.58
N TRP A 468 28.60 -23.61 -31.56
CA TRP A 468 29.28 -22.31 -31.66
C TRP A 468 30.60 -22.25 -30.87
N GLY A 469 31.03 -23.36 -30.25
CA GLY A 469 32.30 -23.42 -29.53
C GLY A 469 32.29 -24.43 -28.38
N ARG A 470 33.45 -24.55 -27.74
CA ARG A 470 33.65 -25.35 -26.53
C ARG A 470 33.93 -24.44 -25.34
N VAL A 471 33.32 -24.74 -24.20
CA VAL A 471 33.54 -24.03 -22.93
C VAL A 471 34.02 -25.05 -21.91
N TYR A 472 35.11 -24.75 -21.23
CA TYR A 472 35.66 -25.58 -20.18
C TYR A 472 35.62 -24.83 -18.84
N ILE A 473 35.08 -25.47 -17.81
CA ILE A 473 34.93 -24.89 -16.47
C ILE A 473 35.57 -25.85 -15.47
N LYS A 474 36.56 -25.37 -14.71
CA LYS A 474 37.16 -26.11 -13.61
C LYS A 474 36.85 -25.40 -12.29
N ALA A 475 36.26 -26.10 -11.34
CA ALA A 475 36.00 -25.62 -9.98
C ALA A 475 36.67 -26.54 -8.96
N GLU A 476 37.44 -25.99 -8.03
CA GLU A 476 38.17 -26.74 -7.00
C GLU A 476 37.69 -26.32 -5.59
N ASN A 477 37.53 -27.24 -4.64
CA ASN A 477 37.15 -26.96 -3.24
C ASN A 477 37.82 -27.96 -2.26
N TYR A 478 37.99 -27.63 -0.98
CA TYR A 478 38.61 -28.51 0.03
C TYR A 478 37.60 -29.34 0.83
N ALA A 479 37.91 -30.63 1.04
CA ALA A 479 37.00 -31.62 1.64
C ALA A 479 37.06 -31.70 3.18
N LYS A 480 37.05 -30.57 3.90
CA LYS A 480 36.95 -30.56 5.38
C LYS A 480 35.93 -29.52 5.88
N GLY A 481 34.76 -29.99 6.35
CA GLY A 481 33.75 -29.18 7.05
C GLY A 481 32.39 -29.10 6.33
N THR A 482 31.29 -29.19 7.07
CA THR A 482 29.94 -29.50 6.58
C THR A 482 29.31 -28.46 5.64
N THR A 483 28.72 -28.97 4.55
CA THR A 483 27.88 -28.33 3.51
C THR A 483 26.65 -27.54 3.99
N SER A 484 26.32 -27.49 5.28
CA SER A 484 25.09 -26.86 5.79
C SER A 484 25.11 -25.33 5.77
N TYR A 485 26.27 -24.69 5.90
CA TYR A 485 26.37 -23.23 5.98
C TYR A 485 26.23 -22.56 4.60
N SER A 486 26.79 -23.15 3.54
CA SER A 486 26.61 -22.67 2.17
C SER A 486 25.16 -22.81 1.69
N ALA A 487 24.49 -23.90 2.07
CA ALA A 487 23.04 -24.06 1.86
C ALA A 487 22.23 -23.01 2.64
N ALA A 488 22.61 -22.71 3.89
CA ALA A 488 21.98 -21.66 4.69
C ALA A 488 22.14 -20.27 4.06
N LEU A 489 23.34 -19.94 3.54
CA LEU A 489 23.57 -18.68 2.81
C LEU A 489 22.74 -18.58 1.53
N SER A 490 22.55 -19.70 0.83
CA SER A 490 21.70 -19.76 -0.37
C SER A 490 20.22 -19.55 -0.03
N LEU A 491 19.73 -20.18 1.05
CA LEU A 491 18.39 -19.95 1.60
C LEU A 491 18.22 -18.51 2.06
N TYR A 492 19.20 -17.95 2.77
CA TYR A 492 19.17 -16.56 3.23
C TYR A 492 19.07 -15.58 2.07
N ASN A 493 19.89 -15.74 1.02
CA ASN A 493 19.79 -14.91 -0.17
C ASN A 493 18.45 -15.06 -0.90
N THR A 494 17.92 -16.28 -0.95
CA THR A 494 16.60 -16.55 -1.52
C THR A 494 15.51 -15.83 -0.72
N LEU A 495 15.54 -15.92 0.61
CA LEU A 495 14.66 -15.19 1.51
C LEU A 495 14.71 -13.69 1.28
N ARG A 496 15.91 -13.10 1.18
CA ARG A 496 16.05 -11.66 0.88
C ARG A 496 15.47 -11.27 -0.47
N ASN A 497 15.60 -12.13 -1.47
CA ASN A 497 15.01 -11.92 -2.78
C ASN A 497 13.49 -12.08 -2.77
N VAL A 498 12.96 -13.04 -2.01
CA VAL A 498 11.52 -13.20 -1.78
C VAL A 498 10.98 -11.97 -1.07
N ALA A 499 11.63 -11.48 -0.02
CA ALA A 499 11.21 -10.27 0.68
C ALA A 499 11.16 -9.06 -0.26
N LYS A 500 12.16 -8.89 -1.14
CA LYS A 500 12.13 -7.85 -2.19
C LYS A 500 10.98 -8.05 -3.15
N PHE A 501 10.72 -9.28 -3.59
CA PHE A 501 9.61 -9.60 -4.51
C PHE A 501 8.24 -9.30 -3.90
N LEU A 502 8.01 -9.68 -2.64
CA LEU A 502 6.75 -9.41 -1.93
C LEU A 502 6.51 -7.91 -1.73
N ARG A 503 7.58 -7.12 -1.71
CA ARG A 503 7.54 -5.65 -1.65
C ARG A 503 7.47 -4.98 -3.03
N GLY A 504 7.24 -5.73 -4.11
CA GLY A 504 7.12 -5.20 -5.47
C GLY A 504 8.46 -4.84 -6.14
N GLY A 505 9.59 -5.25 -5.55
CA GLY A 505 10.93 -5.10 -6.12
C GLY A 505 11.25 -6.17 -7.17
N ARG A 506 12.35 -5.96 -7.91
CA ARG A 506 12.86 -6.95 -8.87
C ARG A 506 13.64 -8.05 -8.15
N ILE A 507 13.43 -9.31 -8.54
CA ILE A 507 14.25 -10.44 -8.08
C ILE A 507 15.62 -10.35 -8.76
N ILE A 508 16.70 -10.35 -7.97
CA ILE A 508 18.07 -10.41 -8.48
C ILE A 508 18.66 -11.77 -8.14
N ILE A 509 18.82 -12.63 -9.15
CA ILE A 509 19.43 -13.96 -9.00
C ILE A 509 20.94 -13.80 -9.15
N GLY A 510 21.66 -13.76 -8.02
CA GLY A 510 23.14 -13.77 -7.99
C GLY A 510 23.67 -15.17 -7.71
N THR A 511 24.68 -15.61 -8.47
CA THR A 511 25.43 -16.85 -8.19
C THR A 511 26.73 -16.47 -7.50
N PHE A 512 27.04 -17.07 -6.35
CA PHE A 512 28.38 -16.98 -5.78
C PHE A 512 29.12 -18.28 -6.03
N ALA A 513 30.32 -18.17 -6.61
CA ALA A 513 31.39 -19.12 -6.39
C ALA A 513 32.03 -18.76 -5.05
N VAL A 514 31.97 -19.66 -4.07
CA VAL A 514 32.84 -19.57 -2.91
C VAL A 514 34.11 -20.33 -3.31
N LEU A 515 35.23 -19.61 -3.37
CA LEU A 515 36.57 -20.18 -3.52
C LEU A 515 36.95 -20.99 -2.27
#